data_AF-A0A5C8SIM9-F1
#
_entry.id   AF-A0A5C8SIM9-F1
#
_cell.length_a   1.000
_cell.length_b   1.000
_cell.length_c   1.000
_cell.angle_alpha   90.00
_cell.angle_beta   90.00
_cell.angle_gamma   90.00
#
_symmetry.space_group_name_H-M   'P 1'
#
loop_
_entity.id
_entity.type
_entity.pdbx_description
1 polymer ?
#
loop_
_entity_poly.entity_id
_entity_poly.type
_entity_poly.pdbx_seq_one_letter_code
_entity_poly.pdbx_strand_id
1 'polypeptide(L)'
;MTRTLIIALLLAVPTAAAAQPAPGRYCAPGLPDVTIGPAPGMLGIDLMDCRGAAYRAGQVSAPHCYGMGGAETSYDTDLAIEPGGDLTHDGARYRLQPPGRLCP
;
A
#
# COMPACT_ATOMS: atom_id res chain seq x y z
N MET A 1 47.26 -36.85 1.65
CA MET A 1 45.80 -36.83 1.93
C MET A 1 45.39 -35.38 2.11
N THR A 2 44.90 -34.74 1.05
CA THR A 2 44.65 -33.29 1.02
C THR A 2 43.14 -33.08 1.05
N ARG A 3 42.61 -32.69 2.21
CA ARG A 3 41.18 -32.42 2.43
C ARG A 3 40.89 -30.98 2.05
N THR A 4 40.26 -30.78 0.89
CA THR A 4 39.73 -29.49 0.45
C THR A 4 38.45 -29.18 1.24
N LEU A 5 38.45 -28.09 2.00
CA LEU A 5 37.27 -27.59 2.70
C LEU A 5 36.55 -26.59 1.77
N ILE A 6 35.33 -26.91 1.34
CA ILE A 6 34.48 -26.00 0.56
C ILE A 6 33.63 -25.21 1.56
N ILE A 7 33.86 -23.90 1.65
CA ILE A 7 33.04 -22.99 2.45
C ILE A 7 31.86 -22.55 1.59
N ALA A 8 30.65 -23.01 1.93
CA ALA A 8 29.41 -22.59 1.30
C ALA A 8 29.02 -21.19 1.80
N LEU A 9 29.07 -20.19 0.92
CA LEU A 9 28.66 -18.82 1.20
C LEU A 9 27.13 -18.73 1.09
N LEU A 10 26.42 -18.76 2.23
CA LEU A 10 24.98 -18.47 2.25
C LEU A 10 24.76 -16.97 1.98
N LEU A 11 24.30 -16.64 0.78
CA LEU A 11 23.79 -15.31 0.46
C LEU A 11 22.48 -15.09 1.23
N ALA A 12 22.55 -14.35 2.34
CA ALA A 12 21.37 -13.84 3.00
C ALA A 12 20.70 -12.81 2.08
N VAL A 13 19.68 -13.23 1.33
CA VAL A 13 18.84 -12.30 0.56
C VAL A 13 17.99 -11.54 1.57
N PRO A 14 18.11 -10.21 1.69
CA PRO A 14 17.19 -9.46 2.53
C PRO A 14 15.79 -9.66 1.95
N THR A 15 14.90 -10.32 2.69
CA THR A 15 13.47 -10.27 2.43
C THR A 15 13.06 -8.82 2.56
N ALA A 16 12.97 -8.11 1.44
CA ALA A 16 12.40 -6.78 1.37
C ALA A 16 10.99 -6.90 1.95
N ALA A 17 10.78 -6.33 3.14
CA ALA A 17 9.43 -6.17 3.68
C ALA A 17 8.60 -5.48 2.60
N ALA A 18 7.37 -5.96 2.39
CA ALA A 18 6.45 -5.32 1.45
C ALA A 18 6.37 -3.83 1.81
N ALA A 19 6.68 -2.96 0.84
CA ALA A 19 6.67 -1.53 1.06
C ALA A 19 5.26 -1.11 1.48
N GLN A 20 5.15 -0.42 2.60
CA GLN A 20 3.92 0.20 3.07
C GLN A 20 3.92 1.67 2.61
N PRO A 21 2.80 2.22 2.12
CA PRO A 21 2.71 3.66 1.87
C PRO A 21 2.91 4.46 3.15
N ALA A 22 3.42 5.69 3.03
CA ALA A 22 3.48 6.58 4.17
C ALA A 22 2.05 6.92 4.64
N PRO A 23 1.80 7.04 5.96
CA PRO A 23 0.50 7.50 6.44
C PRO A 23 0.16 8.90 5.93
N GLY A 24 -1.10 9.11 5.56
CA GLY A 24 -1.61 10.40 5.13
C GLY A 24 -2.67 10.31 4.03
N ARG A 25 -3.07 11.47 3.53
CA ARG A 25 -4.05 11.61 2.46
C ARG A 25 -3.34 11.80 1.13
N TYR A 26 -3.66 10.96 0.17
CA TYR A 26 -3.16 10.98 -1.19
C TYR A 26 -4.24 11.51 -2.13
N CYS A 27 -3.93 12.52 -2.92
CA CYS A 27 -4.89 13.22 -3.77
C CYS A 27 -4.52 13.11 -5.25
N ALA A 28 -5.53 12.90 -6.09
CA ALA A 28 -5.47 13.09 -7.53
C ALA A 28 -6.56 14.11 -7.95
N PRO A 29 -6.29 15.04 -8.88
CA PRO A 29 -7.25 16.09 -9.23
C PRO A 29 -8.60 15.54 -9.71
N GLY A 30 -9.69 15.99 -9.09
CA GLY A 30 -11.05 15.59 -9.48
C GLY A 30 -11.46 14.16 -9.11
N LEU A 31 -10.65 13.44 -8.33
CA LEU A 31 -10.92 12.08 -7.88
C LEU A 31 -11.07 12.02 -6.35
N PRO A 32 -11.82 11.05 -5.80
CA PRO A 32 -11.83 10.78 -4.36
C PRO A 32 -10.41 10.53 -3.83
N ASP A 33 -10.13 10.92 -2.58
CA ASP A 33 -8.82 10.70 -2.00
C ASP A 33 -8.57 9.24 -1.60
N VAL A 34 -7.30 8.85 -1.59
CA VAL A 34 -6.83 7.60 -0.96
C VAL A 34 -6.21 7.97 0.38
N THR A 35 -6.69 7.40 1.49
CA THR A 35 -6.15 7.67 2.83
C THR A 35 -5.42 6.44 3.37
N ILE A 36 -4.17 6.63 3.77
CA ILE A 36 -3.37 5.61 4.46
C ILE A 36 -3.37 5.96 5.93
N GLY A 37 -3.92 5.08 6.77
CA GLY A 37 -4.02 5.35 8.21
C GLY A 37 -2.66 5.22 8.91
N PRO A 38 -2.56 5.77 10.14
CA PRO A 38 -1.33 5.69 10.94
C PRO A 38 -1.05 4.29 11.49
N ALA A 39 -2.08 3.44 11.58
CA ALA A 39 -1.93 2.04 11.97
C ALA A 39 -1.82 1.15 10.73
N PRO A 40 -1.02 0.06 10.78
CA PRO A 40 -0.92 -0.89 9.68
C PRO A 40 -2.29 -1.42 9.25
N GLY A 41 -2.47 -1.54 7.93
CA GLY A 41 -3.70 -2.09 7.34
C GLY A 41 -4.93 -1.19 7.38
N MET A 42 -4.81 0.07 7.80
CA MET A 42 -5.87 1.07 7.63
C MET A 42 -5.75 1.73 6.25
N LEU A 43 -6.81 1.62 5.45
CA LEU A 43 -6.90 2.17 4.10
C LEU A 43 -8.29 2.78 3.89
N GLY A 44 -8.35 3.98 3.33
CA GLY A 44 -9.55 4.55 2.74
C GLY A 44 -9.33 4.67 1.22
N ILE A 45 -10.22 4.11 0.41
CA ILE A 45 -10.11 4.09 -1.05
C ILE A 45 -11.50 3.85 -1.65
N ASP A 46 -11.81 4.41 -2.81
CA ASP A 46 -13.08 4.19 -3.53
C ASP A 46 -14.34 4.38 -2.68
N LEU A 47 -14.29 5.38 -1.79
CA LEU A 47 -15.35 5.71 -0.84
C LEU A 47 -15.64 4.60 0.18
N MET A 48 -14.66 3.74 0.46
CA MET A 48 -14.70 2.69 1.47
C MET A 48 -13.66 2.90 2.57
N ASP A 49 -14.02 2.49 3.79
CA ASP A 49 -13.10 2.37 4.91
C ASP A 49 -12.71 0.91 5.12
N CYS A 50 -11.43 0.61 4.97
CA CYS A 50 -10.86 -0.74 5.02
C CYS A 50 -9.97 -0.98 6.24
N ARG A 51 -9.90 -2.25 6.66
CA ARG A 51 -9.07 -2.79 7.74
C ARG A 51 -8.36 -4.06 7.28
N GLY A 52 -7.16 -4.28 7.81
CA GLY A 52 -6.34 -5.44 7.45
C GLY A 52 -5.75 -5.36 6.04
N ALA A 53 -5.63 -4.16 5.46
CA ALA A 53 -5.06 -3.96 4.14
C ALA A 53 -3.60 -4.45 4.07
N ALA A 54 -3.30 -5.28 3.08
CA ALA A 54 -1.98 -5.81 2.80
C ALA A 54 -1.56 -5.41 1.38
N TYR A 55 -0.38 -4.81 1.27
CA TYR A 55 0.15 -4.25 0.03
C TYR A 55 1.12 -5.25 -0.60
N ARG A 56 0.96 -5.53 -1.89
CA ARG A 56 1.82 -6.44 -2.65
C ARG A 56 2.02 -5.89 -4.05
N ALA A 57 3.25 -5.51 -4.39
CA ALA A 57 3.71 -5.21 -5.76
C ALA A 57 2.62 -4.78 -6.76
N GLY A 58 2.04 -3.59 -6.57
CA GLY A 58 1.02 -3.04 -7.48
C GLY A 58 -0.43 -3.32 -7.09
N GLN A 59 -0.67 -4.06 -6.00
CA GLN A 59 -1.99 -4.44 -5.53
C GLN A 59 -2.14 -4.21 -4.04
N VAL A 60 -3.39 -4.03 -3.61
CA VAL A 60 -3.78 -4.05 -2.22
C VAL A 60 -4.98 -4.98 -2.03
N SER A 61 -4.94 -5.77 -0.96
CA SER A 61 -6.02 -6.66 -0.54
C SER A 61 -6.45 -6.28 0.87
N ALA A 62 -7.74 -6.12 1.13
CA ALA A 62 -8.29 -5.86 2.44
C ALA A 62 -9.49 -6.80 2.71
N PRO A 63 -9.45 -7.62 3.77
CA PRO A 63 -10.54 -8.57 4.06
C PRO A 63 -11.80 -7.90 4.60
N HIS A 64 -11.69 -6.69 5.15
CA HIS A 64 -12.80 -5.98 5.79
C HIS A 64 -12.87 -4.54 5.29
N CYS A 65 -13.84 -4.24 4.42
CA CYS A 65 -14.13 -2.90 3.94
C CYS A 65 -15.60 -2.57 4.12
N TYR A 66 -15.88 -1.30 4.39
CA TYR A 66 -17.23 -0.78 4.61
C TYR A 66 -17.44 0.41 3.68
N GLY A 67 -18.35 0.26 2.72
CA GLY A 67 -18.79 1.35 1.85
C GLY A 67 -20.05 2.05 2.38
N MET A 68 -20.67 2.85 1.52
CA MET A 68 -21.96 3.46 1.83
C MET A 68 -23.03 2.38 2.05
N GLY A 69 -23.60 2.34 3.25
CA GLY A 69 -24.57 1.31 3.69
C GLY A 69 -24.04 0.38 4.77
N GLY A 70 -22.73 0.41 5.06
CA GLY A 70 -22.13 -0.26 6.22
C GLY A 70 -22.05 -1.79 6.11
N ALA A 71 -22.42 -2.38 4.98
CA ALA A 71 -22.19 -3.79 4.72
C ALA A 71 -20.70 -4.07 4.56
N GLU A 72 -20.23 -5.15 5.19
CA GLU A 72 -18.85 -5.59 5.11
C GLU A 72 -18.61 -6.38 3.81
N THR A 73 -17.48 -6.12 3.15
CA THR A 73 -17.00 -6.90 2.01
C THR A 73 -15.48 -7.01 2.03
N SER A 74 -14.93 -8.05 1.40
CA SER A 74 -13.52 -8.05 1.01
C SER A 74 -13.32 -7.12 -0.19
N TYR A 75 -12.11 -6.58 -0.32
CA TYR A 75 -11.75 -5.68 -1.41
C TYR A 75 -10.32 -5.95 -1.89
N ASP A 76 -10.18 -6.22 -3.18
CA ASP A 76 -8.89 -6.44 -3.86
C ASP A 76 -8.84 -5.51 -5.06
N THR A 77 -7.81 -4.67 -5.15
CA THR A 77 -7.67 -3.69 -6.23
C THR A 77 -6.21 -3.39 -6.56
N ASP A 78 -5.97 -2.70 -7.68
CA ASP A 78 -4.65 -2.18 -7.98
C ASP A 78 -4.32 -1.01 -7.04
N LEU A 79 -3.10 -1.00 -6.52
CA LEU A 79 -2.56 0.14 -5.79
C LEU A 79 -1.05 0.00 -5.79
N ALA A 80 -0.41 0.65 -6.76
CA ALA A 80 1.03 0.66 -6.88
C ALA A 80 1.65 1.77 -6.04
N ILE A 81 2.76 1.45 -5.39
CA ILE A 81 3.60 2.42 -4.70
C ILE A 81 4.74 2.76 -5.66
N GLU A 82 4.74 3.98 -6.17
CA GLU A 82 5.72 4.45 -7.14
C GLU A 82 7.07 4.77 -6.48
N PRO A 83 8.18 4.75 -7.24
CA PRO A 83 9.46 5.30 -6.80
C PRO A 83 9.29 6.78 -6.45
N GLY A 84 9.37 7.11 -5.16
CA GLY A 84 9.10 8.46 -4.62
C GLY A 84 7.93 8.51 -3.63
N GLY A 85 7.17 7.42 -3.49
CA GLY A 85 6.14 7.28 -2.47
C GLY A 85 4.74 7.74 -2.90
N ASP A 86 4.59 8.21 -4.14
CA ASP A 86 3.27 8.43 -4.76
C ASP A 86 2.55 7.10 -4.98
N LEU A 87 1.23 7.16 -5.14
CA LEU A 87 0.41 5.98 -5.42
C LEU A 87 -0.14 6.05 -6.84
N THR A 88 -0.25 4.91 -7.50
CA THR A 88 -1.01 4.76 -8.75
C THR A 88 -2.16 3.78 -8.50
N HIS A 89 -3.38 4.20 -8.86
CA HIS A 89 -4.59 3.39 -8.76
C HIS A 89 -5.53 3.77 -9.91
N ASP A 90 -6.11 2.79 -10.58
CA ASP A 90 -6.95 2.99 -11.78
C ASP A 90 -6.29 3.87 -12.85
N GLY A 91 -4.95 3.78 -12.94
CA GLY A 91 -4.13 4.59 -13.85
C GLY A 91 -3.98 6.07 -13.46
N ALA A 92 -4.59 6.52 -12.37
CA ALA A 92 -4.41 7.86 -11.81
C ALA A 92 -3.28 7.90 -10.80
N ARG A 93 -2.50 8.98 -10.83
CA ARG A 93 -1.40 9.23 -9.87
C ARG A 93 -1.89 10.10 -8.72
N TYR A 94 -1.79 9.55 -7.51
CA TYR A 94 -2.12 10.21 -6.26
C TYR A 94 -0.85 10.64 -5.53
N ARG A 95 -0.85 11.88 -5.07
CA ARG A 95 0.30 12.47 -4.35
C ARG A 95 -0.04 12.71 -2.89
N LEU A 96 0.90 12.44 -2.01
CA LEU A 96 0.75 12.71 -0.58
C LEU A 96 0.54 14.21 -0.36
N GLN A 97 -0.57 14.55 0.27
CA GLN A 97 -0.96 15.93 0.54
C GLN A 97 -0.36 16.41 1.86
N PRO A 98 0.17 17.64 1.93
CA PRO A 98 0.61 18.21 3.20
C PRO A 98 -0.54 18.24 4.22
N PRO A 99 -0.26 17.97 5.51
CA PRO A 99 -1.27 18.02 6.56
C PRO A 99 -2.06 19.32 6.54
N GLY A 100 -3.38 19.23 6.70
CA GLY A 100 -4.28 20.38 6.75
C GLY A 100 -4.64 21.01 5.40
N ARG A 101 -4.13 20.50 4.27
CA ARG A 101 -4.59 20.94 2.95
C ARG A 101 -5.71 20.05 2.41
N LEU A 102 -6.66 20.67 1.73
CA LEU A 102 -7.67 19.99 0.93
C LEU A 102 -7.03 19.36 -0.32
N CYS A 103 -7.66 18.30 -0.83
CA CYS A 103 -7.33 17.82 -2.17
C CYS A 103 -7.73 18.88 -3.22
N PRO A 104 -6.94 19.01 -4.30
CA PRO A 104 -7.21 19.95 -5.38
C PRO A 104 -8.40 19.54 -6.25
#